data_AF-A0A7W8EKC7-F1
#
_entry.id   AF-A0A7W8EKC7-F1
#
_cell.length_a   1.000
_cell.length_b   1.000
_cell.length_c   1.000
_cell.angle_alpha   90.00
_cell.angle_beta   90.00
_cell.angle_gamma   90.00
#
_symmetry.space_group_name_H-M   'P 1'
#
loop_
_entity.id
_entity.type
_entity.pdbx_description
1 polymer ?
#
loop_
_entity_poly.entity_id
_entity_poly.type
_entity_poly.pdbx_seq_one_letter_code
_entity_poly.pdbx_strand_id
1 'polypeptide(L)'
;MARHRRRRRRGRRGLSAISALGAAGVVLWTVNLFNGPACAVPRADPQAERSLGFVVKPGSDEEWLAVQVLDHGGPLRSVEVRVDGRWRDLRRRADGYWVARDGAGDGPFAFRVTDVRAHRRTVDDLDLAPGEVQRTGVFLYGPARPSPAPTPAPAAADSQRVSC
;
A
#
# COMPACT_ATOMS: atom_id res chain seq x y z
N MET A 1 31.01 -41.37 72.67
CA MET A 1 31.46 -42.70 72.19
C MET A 1 32.35 -42.50 70.97
N ALA A 2 33.62 -42.89 71.08
CA ALA A 2 34.64 -42.74 70.05
C ALA A 2 34.71 -44.00 69.17
N ARG A 3 34.90 -43.85 67.84
CA ARG A 3 35.69 -44.79 67.04
C ARG A 3 36.51 -44.07 65.96
N HIS A 4 37.78 -43.89 66.30
CA HIS A 4 38.92 -43.84 65.40
C HIS A 4 38.88 -44.92 64.31
N ARG A 5 39.47 -44.63 63.13
CA ARG A 5 40.75 -45.19 62.63
C ARG A 5 40.99 -44.64 61.21
N ARG A 6 42.07 -43.86 61.00
CA ARG A 6 43.44 -44.29 60.63
C ARG A 6 43.50 -44.87 59.21
N ARG A 7 44.51 -44.65 58.36
CA ARG A 7 45.68 -43.75 58.28
C ARG A 7 46.48 -44.27 57.07
N ARG A 8 47.11 -43.37 56.30
CA ARG A 8 48.29 -43.60 55.42
C ARG A 8 48.00 -44.39 54.11
N ARG A 9 48.76 -44.26 53.01
CA ARG A 9 50.21 -44.04 52.88
C ARG A 9 50.63 -43.61 51.45
N ARG A 10 51.71 -42.84 51.39
CA ARG A 10 52.49 -42.36 50.21
C ARG A 10 52.99 -43.46 49.25
N GLY A 11 53.23 -43.06 48.00
CA GLY A 11 54.26 -43.60 47.07
C GLY A 11 53.86 -43.40 45.60
N ARG A 12 54.29 -42.38 44.85
CA ARG A 12 55.61 -42.08 44.22
C ARG A 12 55.92 -42.99 42.99
N ARG A 13 56.42 -42.34 41.91
CA ARG A 13 56.82 -42.82 40.56
C ARG A 13 55.74 -42.50 39.52
N GLY A 14 55.98 -41.83 38.40
CA GLY A 14 57.19 -41.32 37.77
C GLY A 14 56.81 -40.90 36.35
N LEU A 15 57.39 -39.79 35.89
CA LEU A 15 57.79 -39.50 34.51
C LEU A 15 56.80 -39.85 33.39
N SER A 16 56.19 -38.81 32.81
CA SER A 16 56.20 -38.63 31.36
C SER A 16 56.21 -37.14 31.05
N ALA A 17 57.34 -36.72 30.48
CA ALA A 17 57.47 -35.45 29.78
C ALA A 17 56.67 -35.54 28.47
N ILE A 18 55.90 -34.51 28.13
CA ILE A 18 55.69 -34.13 26.74
C ILE A 18 55.91 -32.62 26.67
N SER A 19 57.07 -32.27 26.14
CA SER A 19 57.46 -30.93 25.77
C SER A 19 56.64 -30.42 24.58
N ALA A 20 56.61 -29.09 24.47
CA ALA A 20 56.60 -28.29 23.24
C ALA A 20 55.27 -28.07 22.48
N LEU A 21 54.77 -26.83 22.62
CA LEU A 21 54.62 -25.81 21.55
C LEU A 21 54.21 -26.30 20.14
N GLY A 22 53.09 -25.76 19.65
CA GLY A 22 52.72 -25.72 18.23
C GLY A 22 51.21 -25.52 18.09
N ALA A 23 50.70 -24.30 18.25
CA ALA A 23 50.41 -23.35 17.16
C ALA A 23 49.17 -23.71 16.31
N ALA A 24 48.34 -22.69 16.11
CA ALA A 24 47.29 -22.55 15.10
C ALA A 24 45.94 -23.26 15.35
N GLY A 25 45.24 -22.83 16.41
CA GLY A 25 43.78 -22.75 16.34
C GLY A 25 43.38 -21.58 15.46
N VAL A 26 43.14 -21.82 14.16
CA VAL A 26 42.48 -20.83 13.30
C VAL A 26 41.00 -21.20 13.27
N VAL A 27 40.28 -20.53 14.16
CA VAL A 27 38.82 -20.50 14.24
C VAL A 27 38.26 -20.20 12.84
N LEU A 28 37.40 -21.08 12.33
CA LEU A 28 36.56 -20.81 11.16
C LEU A 28 35.81 -19.50 11.45
N TRP A 29 36.19 -18.42 10.79
CA TRP A 29 35.43 -17.18 10.79
C TRP A 29 34.11 -17.45 10.06
N THR A 30 33.08 -17.76 10.84
CA THR A 30 31.71 -17.79 10.33
C THR A 30 31.41 -16.42 9.74
N VAL A 31 31.10 -16.38 8.45
CA VAL A 31 30.66 -15.18 7.73
C VAL A 31 29.30 -14.78 8.29
N ASN A 32 29.28 -14.00 9.36
CA ASN A 32 28.05 -13.45 9.92
C ASN A 32 27.83 -12.03 9.37
N LEU A 33 27.51 -11.94 8.08
CA LEU A 33 27.34 -10.66 7.37
C LEU A 33 26.00 -10.53 6.61
N PHE A 34 24.95 -11.27 6.98
CA PHE A 34 23.69 -11.24 6.21
C PHE A 34 22.38 -11.17 7.02
N ASN A 35 22.41 -10.69 8.27
CA ASN A 35 21.15 -10.41 9.00
C ASN A 35 21.23 -9.11 9.81
N GLY A 36 21.33 -7.99 9.11
CA GLY A 36 20.86 -6.70 9.64
C GLY A 36 19.40 -6.49 9.19
N PRO A 37 18.55 -5.82 9.98
CA PRO A 37 17.21 -5.46 9.51
C PRO A 37 17.41 -4.52 8.32
N ALA A 38 17.12 -5.02 7.11
CA ALA A 38 17.08 -4.16 5.94
C ALA A 38 15.93 -3.18 6.16
N CYS A 39 16.26 -1.95 6.57
CA CYS A 39 15.32 -0.84 6.51
C CYS A 39 14.93 -0.68 5.04
N ALA A 40 13.76 -1.18 4.66
CA ALA A 40 13.21 -0.95 3.34
C ALA A 40 12.98 0.56 3.20
N VAL A 41 13.85 1.23 2.45
CA VAL A 41 13.63 2.63 2.10
C VAL A 41 12.47 2.63 1.09
N PRO A 42 11.36 3.33 1.34
CA PRO A 42 10.34 3.49 0.32
C PRO A 42 10.99 4.11 -0.90
N ARG A 43 10.87 3.43 -2.05
CA ARG A 43 11.40 3.94 -3.31
C ARG A 43 10.73 5.29 -3.60
N ALA A 44 11.52 6.30 -3.97
CA ALA A 44 10.96 7.53 -4.49
C ALA A 44 10.12 7.20 -5.74
N ASP A 45 8.86 7.62 -5.74
CA ASP A 45 7.93 7.42 -6.86
C ASP A 45 8.16 8.53 -7.91
N PRO A 46 8.53 8.21 -9.16
CA PRO A 46 8.63 9.19 -10.24
C PRO A 46 7.21 9.60 -10.69
N GLN A 47 6.51 10.27 -9.78
CA GLN A 47 5.19 10.90 -9.89
C GLN A 47 4.23 10.22 -10.88
N ALA A 48 3.69 9.05 -10.50
CA ALA A 48 2.60 8.33 -11.18
C ALA A 48 2.48 8.60 -12.69
N GLU A 49 3.25 7.87 -13.51
CA GLU A 49 3.21 7.97 -14.98
C GLU A 49 1.87 7.54 -15.60
N ARG A 50 0.90 7.14 -14.76
CA ARG A 50 -0.42 6.68 -15.15
C ARG A 50 -1.49 7.52 -14.48
N SER A 51 -2.60 7.68 -15.18
CA SER A 51 -3.79 8.29 -14.63
C SER A 51 -4.38 7.42 -13.51
N LEU A 52 -5.09 8.07 -12.61
CA LEU A 52 -5.83 7.42 -11.54
C LEU A 52 -6.76 6.36 -12.15
N GLY A 53 -6.76 5.19 -11.52
CA GLY A 53 -7.74 4.14 -11.78
C GLY A 53 -8.60 3.92 -10.55
N PHE A 54 -9.81 3.41 -10.75
CA PHE A 54 -10.72 3.07 -9.67
C PHE A 54 -11.29 1.67 -9.91
N VAL A 55 -11.45 0.91 -8.84
CA VAL A 55 -12.17 -0.36 -8.85
C VAL A 55 -13.06 -0.44 -7.63
N VAL A 56 -14.31 -0.83 -7.86
CA VAL A 56 -15.27 -1.07 -6.79
C VAL A 56 -15.15 -2.53 -6.34
N LYS A 57 -15.20 -2.76 -5.04
CA LYS A 57 -15.12 -4.10 -4.48
C LYS A 57 -16.33 -4.92 -4.91
N PRO A 58 -16.17 -6.19 -5.32
CA PRO A 58 -17.30 -7.09 -5.54
C PRO A 58 -18.24 -7.12 -4.33
N GLY A 59 -19.54 -7.04 -4.58
CA GLY A 59 -20.57 -6.95 -3.54
C GLY A 59 -20.81 -5.55 -2.98
N SER A 60 -20.28 -4.49 -3.63
CA SER A 60 -20.75 -3.12 -3.38
C SER A 60 -22.08 -2.87 -4.08
N ASP A 61 -22.89 -2.02 -3.47
CA ASP A 61 -24.24 -1.64 -3.86
C ASP A 61 -24.53 -0.19 -3.41
N GLU A 62 -25.76 0.29 -3.61
CA GLU A 62 -26.15 1.67 -3.28
C GLU A 62 -25.97 2.03 -1.80
N GLU A 63 -26.19 1.06 -0.90
CA GLU A 63 -26.12 1.23 0.56
C GLU A 63 -24.70 0.95 1.10
N TRP A 64 -23.85 0.29 0.32
CA TRP A 64 -22.47 -0.02 0.71
C TRP A 64 -21.48 0.10 -0.45
N LEU A 65 -20.61 1.11 -0.38
CA LEU A 65 -19.57 1.33 -1.37
C LEU A 65 -18.17 1.12 -0.77
N ALA A 66 -17.38 0.26 -1.40
CA ALA A 66 -15.94 0.15 -1.16
C ALA A 66 -15.16 0.32 -2.46
N VAL A 67 -14.29 1.33 -2.52
CA VAL A 67 -13.49 1.66 -3.71
C VAL A 67 -12.00 1.57 -3.41
N GLN A 68 -11.22 1.04 -4.35
CA GLN A 68 -9.77 1.11 -4.33
C GLN A 68 -9.30 2.09 -5.40
N VAL A 69 -8.39 3.00 -4.99
CA VAL A 69 -7.74 3.94 -5.90
C VAL A 69 -6.43 3.31 -6.36
N LEU A 70 -6.18 3.32 -7.66
CA LEU A 70 -5.04 2.70 -8.31
C LEU A 70 -4.12 3.77 -8.91
N ASP A 71 -2.85 3.40 -9.08
CA ASP A 71 -1.83 4.21 -9.78
C ASP A 71 -1.70 5.64 -9.24
N HIS A 72 -1.95 5.84 -7.94
CA HIS A 72 -1.79 7.11 -7.25
C HIS A 72 -0.32 7.43 -6.86
N GLY A 73 0.60 6.47 -7.03
CA GLY A 73 2.05 6.64 -6.92
C GLY A 73 2.63 6.86 -5.51
N GLY A 74 1.90 7.54 -4.62
CA GLY A 74 2.31 7.82 -3.24
C GLY A 74 1.21 7.50 -2.23
N PRO A 75 1.50 7.47 -0.93
CA PRO A 75 0.48 7.18 0.07
C PRO A 75 -0.64 8.24 0.05
N LEU A 76 -1.87 7.76 0.04
CA LEU A 76 -3.07 8.59 0.11
C LEU A 76 -3.38 8.97 1.55
N ARG A 77 -3.75 10.23 1.76
CA ARG A 77 -4.20 10.78 3.05
C ARG A 77 -5.71 10.63 3.19
N SER A 78 -6.46 11.00 2.16
CA SER A 78 -7.92 10.94 2.16
C SER A 78 -8.47 10.65 0.77
N VAL A 79 -9.59 9.95 0.74
CA VAL A 79 -10.45 9.80 -0.43
C VAL A 79 -11.85 10.16 0.01
N GLU A 80 -12.50 11.00 -0.78
CA GLU A 80 -13.84 11.52 -0.50
C GLU A 80 -14.73 11.20 -1.69
N VAL A 81 -16.01 10.91 -1.44
CA VAL A 81 -17.03 10.72 -2.48
C VAL A 81 -18.02 11.88 -2.45
N ARG A 82 -18.51 12.32 -3.60
CA ARG A 82 -19.56 13.35 -3.68
C ARG A 82 -20.94 12.71 -3.59
N VAL A 83 -21.72 13.11 -2.59
CA VAL A 83 -23.13 12.71 -2.42
C VAL A 83 -23.95 13.93 -2.05
N ASP A 84 -25.08 14.12 -2.73
CA ASP A 84 -25.96 15.29 -2.57
C ASP A 84 -25.21 16.63 -2.66
N GLY A 85 -24.27 16.71 -3.60
CA GLY A 85 -23.41 17.89 -3.81
C GLY A 85 -22.35 18.13 -2.74
N ARG A 86 -22.22 17.25 -1.73
CA ARG A 86 -21.29 17.38 -0.61
C ARG A 86 -20.21 16.30 -0.67
N TRP A 87 -18.98 16.67 -0.32
CA TRP A 87 -17.89 15.72 -0.17
C TRP A 87 -17.98 15.01 1.18
N ARG A 88 -17.99 13.68 1.16
CA ARG A 88 -17.97 12.82 2.35
C ARG A 88 -16.69 12.01 2.38
N ASP A 89 -15.99 12.05 3.51
CA ASP A 89 -14.78 11.25 3.71
C ASP A 89 -15.08 9.75 3.71
N LEU A 90 -14.26 9.01 2.97
CA LEU A 90 -14.25 7.56 3.02
C LEU A 90 -13.26 7.07 4.07
N ARG A 91 -13.58 5.94 4.69
CA ARG A 91 -12.70 5.33 5.68
C ARG A 91 -11.77 4.32 5.02
N ARG A 92 -10.45 4.54 5.13
CA ARG A 92 -9.44 3.58 4.69
C ARG A 92 -9.49 2.29 5.52
N ARG A 93 -9.46 1.15 4.85
CA ARG A 93 -9.40 -0.19 5.44
C ARG A 93 -8.02 -0.82 5.22
N ALA A 94 -7.74 -1.89 5.96
CA ALA A 94 -6.47 -2.61 5.89
C ALA A 94 -6.27 -3.33 4.55
N ASP A 95 -7.35 -3.69 3.85
CA ASP A 95 -7.33 -4.28 2.50
C ASP A 95 -7.14 -3.23 1.39
N GLY A 96 -6.84 -1.98 1.74
CA GLY A 96 -6.55 -0.90 0.79
C GLY A 96 -7.79 -0.22 0.20
N TYR A 97 -8.99 -0.71 0.52
CA TYR A 97 -10.25 -0.07 0.11
C TYR A 97 -10.60 1.12 0.98
N TRP A 98 -11.29 2.08 0.38
CA TRP A 98 -11.90 3.24 1.00
C TRP A 98 -13.41 3.02 1.02
N VAL A 99 -14.01 3.05 2.20
CA VAL A 99 -15.41 2.64 2.40
C VAL A 99 -16.28 3.82 2.75
N ALA A 100 -17.38 3.98 2.03
CA ALA A 100 -18.50 4.85 2.41
C ALA A 100 -19.39 4.06 3.36
N ARG A 101 -19.56 4.52 4.61
CA ARG A 101 -20.33 3.79 5.62
C ARG A 101 -21.82 3.79 5.35
N ASP A 102 -22.33 4.87 4.79
CA ASP A 102 -23.75 5.11 4.55
C ASP A 102 -24.07 5.05 3.05
N GLY A 103 -23.34 4.19 2.32
CA GLY A 103 -23.46 4.07 0.88
C GLY A 103 -23.03 5.31 0.10
N ALA A 104 -23.22 5.27 -1.21
CA ALA A 104 -22.99 6.41 -2.09
C ALA A 104 -24.04 6.51 -3.23
N GLY A 105 -25.08 5.68 -3.20
CA GLY A 105 -26.03 5.52 -4.29
C GLY A 105 -25.45 4.70 -5.45
N ASP A 106 -26.21 4.60 -6.54
CA ASP A 106 -25.82 3.83 -7.74
C ASP A 106 -24.81 4.54 -8.66
N GLY A 107 -24.42 5.77 -8.31
CA GLY A 107 -23.60 6.62 -9.17
C GLY A 107 -24.43 7.44 -10.18
N PRO A 108 -23.78 8.08 -11.17
CA PRO A 108 -22.34 8.13 -11.39
C PRO A 108 -21.59 8.77 -10.23
N PHE A 109 -20.38 8.27 -9.95
CA PHE A 109 -19.60 8.70 -8.80
C PHE A 109 -18.65 9.83 -9.14
N ALA A 110 -18.41 10.70 -8.16
CA ALA A 110 -17.28 11.62 -8.18
C ALA A 110 -16.42 11.41 -6.93
N PHE A 111 -15.11 11.30 -7.11
CA PHE A 111 -14.15 11.15 -6.02
C PHE A 111 -13.16 12.30 -5.97
N ARG A 112 -12.81 12.69 -4.76
CA ARG A 112 -11.70 13.60 -4.49
C ARG A 112 -10.61 12.86 -3.74
N VAL A 113 -9.44 12.76 -4.36
CA VAL A 113 -8.29 12.02 -3.85
C VAL A 113 -7.24 13.03 -3.38
N THR A 114 -6.73 12.84 -2.16
CA THR A 114 -5.64 13.67 -1.63
C THR A 114 -4.50 12.82 -1.07
N ASP A 115 -3.27 13.11 -1.47
CA ASP A 115 -2.07 12.44 -0.94
C ASP A 115 -1.57 13.06 0.38
N VAL A 116 -0.58 12.41 1.01
CA VAL A 116 0.06 12.94 2.24
C VAL A 116 0.84 14.23 2.03
N ARG A 117 1.18 14.57 0.77
CA ARG A 117 1.85 15.82 0.40
C ARG A 117 0.86 16.91 -0.04
N ALA A 118 -0.43 16.69 0.19
CA ALA A 118 -1.54 17.59 -0.14
C ALA A 118 -1.82 17.83 -1.64
N HIS A 119 -1.27 17.03 -2.55
CA HIS A 119 -1.73 16.97 -3.93
C HIS A 119 -3.15 16.43 -3.95
N ARG A 120 -4.05 17.18 -4.60
CA ARG A 120 -5.48 16.88 -4.63
C ARG A 120 -6.00 16.90 -6.05
N ARG A 121 -6.80 15.89 -6.40
CA ARG A 121 -7.52 15.81 -7.68
C ARG A 121 -8.95 15.36 -7.46
N THR A 122 -9.81 15.84 -8.34
CA THR A 122 -11.19 15.37 -8.46
C THR A 122 -11.31 14.57 -9.74
N VAL A 123 -12.06 13.49 -9.67
CA VAL A 123 -12.49 12.69 -10.81
C VAL A 123 -14.00 12.61 -10.74
N ASP A 124 -14.67 13.03 -11.79
CA ASP A 124 -16.13 13.05 -11.90
C ASP A 124 -16.59 11.99 -12.91
N ASP A 125 -17.91 11.76 -12.97
CA ASP A 125 -18.58 10.95 -13.99
C ASP A 125 -18.04 9.50 -14.13
N LEU A 126 -17.87 8.82 -12.98
CA LEU A 126 -17.42 7.43 -12.93
C LEU A 126 -18.57 6.44 -12.79
N ASP A 127 -18.82 5.67 -13.84
CA ASP A 127 -19.73 4.50 -13.87
C ASP A 127 -19.00 3.22 -13.46
N LEU A 128 -18.75 3.05 -12.16
CA LEU A 128 -17.93 1.95 -11.64
C LEU A 128 -18.72 0.63 -11.56
N ALA A 129 -18.35 -0.34 -12.38
CA ALA A 129 -18.82 -1.71 -12.25
C ALA A 129 -18.03 -2.48 -11.16
N PRO A 130 -18.70 -3.29 -10.30
CA PRO A 130 -18.01 -4.09 -9.29
C PRO A 130 -16.98 -5.05 -9.91
N GLY A 131 -15.74 -4.98 -9.41
CA GLY A 131 -14.63 -5.82 -9.86
C GLY A 131 -13.94 -5.35 -11.14
N GLU A 132 -14.46 -4.33 -11.83
CA GLU A 132 -13.86 -3.80 -13.04
C GLU A 132 -12.98 -2.57 -12.73
N VAL A 133 -11.82 -2.48 -13.39
CA VAL A 133 -10.95 -1.32 -13.29
C VAL A 133 -11.39 -0.28 -14.31
N GLN A 134 -11.94 0.83 -13.85
CA GLN A 134 -12.18 2.00 -14.68
C GLN A 134 -10.97 2.93 -14.66
N ARG A 135 -10.40 3.20 -15.84
CA ARG A 135 -9.28 4.12 -16.03
C ARG A 135 -9.80 5.52 -16.33
N THR A 136 -9.10 6.53 -15.82
CA THR A 136 -9.46 7.93 -15.98
C THR A 136 -8.44 8.66 -16.86
N GLY A 137 -8.70 9.92 -17.20
CA GLY A 137 -7.71 10.83 -17.78
C GLY A 137 -6.97 11.68 -16.75
N VAL A 138 -7.27 11.51 -15.45
CA VAL A 138 -6.82 12.41 -14.40
C VAL A 138 -5.56 11.87 -13.74
N PHE A 139 -4.49 12.65 -13.77
CA PHE A 139 -3.23 12.35 -13.10
C PHE A 139 -3.18 13.04 -11.74
N LEU A 140 -2.76 12.31 -10.70
CA LEU A 140 -2.63 12.88 -9.35
C LEU A 140 -1.54 13.97 -9.30
N TYR A 141 -0.47 13.75 -10.05
CA TYR A 141 0.66 14.67 -10.19
C TYR A 141 0.74 15.21 -11.61
N GLY A 142 1.42 16.33 -11.78
CA GLY A 142 1.52 17.02 -13.07
C GLY A 142 0.38 18.01 -13.32
N PRO A 143 0.47 18.79 -14.42
CA PRO A 143 -0.50 19.82 -14.73
C PRO A 143 -1.89 19.20 -14.92
N ALA A 144 -2.92 19.84 -14.39
CA ALA A 144 -4.30 19.45 -14.65
C ALA A 144 -4.54 19.56 -16.17
N ARG A 145 -4.64 18.43 -16.87
CA ARG A 145 -5.14 18.42 -18.24
C ARG A 145 -6.64 18.66 -18.15
N PRO A 146 -7.22 19.61 -18.89
CA PRO A 146 -8.66 19.79 -18.88
C PRO A 146 -9.30 18.45 -19.30
N SER A 147 -10.24 17.96 -18.48
CA SER A 147 -11.11 16.87 -18.90
C SER A 147 -11.82 17.34 -20.17
N PRO A 148 -11.87 16.56 -21.27
CA PRO A 148 -12.70 16.95 -22.40
C PRO A 148 -14.11 17.12 -21.85
N ALA A 149 -14.63 18.35 -21.91
CA ALA A 149 -16.03 18.59 -21.59
C ALA A 149 -16.87 17.61 -22.44
N PRO A 150 -17.98 17.08 -21.91
CA PRO A 150 -18.90 16.31 -22.74
C PRO A 150 -19.25 17.19 -23.93
N THR A 151 -18.85 16.76 -25.13
CA THR A 151 -19.30 17.38 -26.36
C THR A 151 -20.83 17.38 -26.27
N PRO A 152 -21.51 18.56 -26.30
CA PRO A 152 -22.96 18.55 -26.33
C PRO A 152 -23.36 17.71 -27.55
N ALA A 153 -24.06 16.60 -27.30
CA ALA A 153 -24.73 15.85 -28.35
C ALA A 153 -25.49 16.88 -29.20
N PRO A 154 -25.38 16.85 -30.54
CA PRO A 154 -26.07 17.80 -31.37
C PRO A 154 -27.56 17.72 -31.02
N ALA A 155 -28.07 18.80 -30.42
CA ALA A 155 -29.48 18.97 -30.15
C ALA A 155 -30.20 18.70 -31.47
N ALA A 156 -31.18 17.80 -31.40
CA ALA A 156 -32.05 17.46 -32.50
C ALA A 156 -32.43 18.74 -33.25
N ALA A 157 -31.98 18.86 -34.50
CA ALA A 157 -32.42 19.91 -35.38
C ALA A 157 -33.92 19.71 -35.58
N ASP A 158 -34.66 20.56 -34.88
CA ASP A 158 -36.06 20.87 -35.08
C ASP A 158 -36.31 20.99 -36.58
N SER A 159 -36.87 19.94 -37.17
CA SER A 159 -37.28 19.92 -38.57
C SER A 159 -38.57 20.74 -38.67
N GLN A 160 -38.42 22.05 -38.55
CA GLN A 160 -39.45 22.99 -38.97
C GLN A 160 -39.69 22.76 -40.45
N ARG A 161 -40.89 22.20 -40.72
CA ARG A 161 -41.47 22.06 -42.05
C ARG A 161 -41.41 23.41 -42.76
N VAL A 162 -40.52 23.53 -43.75
CA VAL A 162 -40.66 24.54 -44.79
C VAL A 162 -41.73 24.03 -45.75
N SER A 163 -42.93 24.60 -45.65
CA SER A 163 -43.92 24.55 -46.71
C SER A 163 -43.62 25.65 -47.73
N CYS A 164 -43.38 25.25 -48.96
CA CYS A 164 -43.73 25.97 -50.18
C CYS A 164 -44.43 24.98 -51.11
#